data_AF-A0A538S3A6-F1
#
_entry.id   AF-A0A538S3A6-F1
#
_cell.length_a   1.000
_cell.length_b   1.000
_cell.length_c   1.000
_cell.angle_alpha   90.00
_cell.angle_beta   90.00
_cell.angle_gamma   90.00
#
_symmetry.space_group_name_H-M   'P 1'
#
loop_
_entity.id
_entity.type
_entity.pdbx_description
1 polymer ?
#
loop_
_entity_poly.entity_id
_entity_poly.type
_entity_poly.pdbx_seq_one_letter_code
_entity_poly.pdbx_strand_id
1 'polypeptide(L)'
;MDAELIRNWLQLPPGDWPPDHYTLLGLQAGETDTPRIEQQVYERMELARRYQLIHPEAATEAMNRLAQALVCLTDPGAKAEYDAALLPAEARSSNITAEPETAAARSIDPLAVIQASPWSSDVLRSQPALV
;
A
#
# COMPACT_ATOMS: atom_id res chain seq x y z
N MET A 1 22.06 1.27 -16.95
CA MET A 1 21.26 0.11 -17.43
C MET A 1 20.61 -0.64 -16.26
N ASP A 2 20.84 -0.19 -15.03
CA ASP A 2 20.42 -0.83 -13.77
C ASP A 2 18.93 -0.72 -13.50
N ALA A 3 18.26 0.30 -14.05
CA ALA A 3 16.82 0.50 -13.91
C ALA A 3 16.02 -0.72 -14.41
N GLU A 4 16.40 -1.35 -15.53
CA GLU A 4 15.69 -2.53 -16.04
C GLU A 4 15.84 -3.75 -15.13
N LEU A 5 17.03 -3.94 -14.54
CA LEU A 5 17.27 -5.00 -13.56
C LEU A 5 16.40 -4.80 -12.32
N ILE A 6 16.36 -3.59 -11.77
CA ILE A 6 15.55 -3.26 -10.60
C ILE A 6 14.06 -3.49 -10.89
N ARG A 7 13.58 -3.06 -12.06
CA ARG A 7 12.19 -3.31 -12.48
C ARG A 7 11.87 -4.78 -12.57
N ASN A 8 12.76 -5.58 -13.15
CA ASN A 8 12.56 -7.02 -13.25
C ASN A 8 12.51 -7.69 -11.87
N TRP A 9 13.40 -7.30 -10.94
CA TRP A 9 13.41 -7.88 -9.59
C TRP A 9 12.20 -7.49 -8.76
N LEU A 10 11.73 -6.25 -8.88
CA LEU A 10 10.57 -5.72 -8.17
C LEU A 10 9.24 -5.97 -8.93
N GLN A 11 9.29 -6.67 -10.07
CA GLN A 11 8.14 -6.95 -10.94
C GLN A 11 7.32 -5.71 -11.30
N LEU A 12 8.02 -4.62 -11.64
CA LEU A 12 7.39 -3.34 -11.96
C LEU A 12 6.90 -3.31 -13.41
N PRO A 13 5.77 -2.64 -13.69
CA PRO A 13 5.30 -2.44 -15.06
C PRO A 13 6.32 -1.65 -15.89
N PRO A 14 6.31 -1.80 -17.23
CA PRO A 14 7.06 -0.93 -18.15
C PRO A 14 6.53 0.52 -18.10
N GLY A 15 7.38 1.50 -18.43
CA GLY A 15 7.14 2.93 -18.14
C GLY A 15 8.41 3.70 -17.77
N ASP A 16 8.26 4.97 -17.38
CA ASP A 16 9.38 5.85 -17.04
C ASP A 16 10.12 5.45 -15.76
N TRP A 17 11.40 5.81 -15.71
CA TRP A 17 12.24 5.65 -14.53
C TRP A 17 12.73 7.03 -14.07
N PRO A 18 12.59 7.38 -12.78
CA PRO A 18 12.12 6.51 -11.69
C PRO A 18 10.59 6.42 -11.57
N PRO A 19 10.06 5.26 -11.13
CA PRO A 19 8.64 5.08 -10.87
C PRO A 19 8.23 5.85 -9.63
N ASP A 20 6.94 6.16 -9.55
CA ASP A 20 6.27 6.69 -8.36
C ASP A 20 6.42 5.74 -7.15
N HIS A 21 6.42 6.30 -5.93
CA HIS A 21 6.56 5.54 -4.69
C HIS A 21 5.49 4.44 -4.55
N TYR A 22 4.24 4.69 -4.97
CA TYR A 22 3.20 3.66 -4.95
C TYR A 22 3.47 2.54 -5.95
N THR A 23 3.88 2.91 -7.17
CA THR A 23 4.23 1.94 -8.21
C THR A 23 5.41 1.08 -7.78
N LEU A 24 6.44 1.68 -7.15
CA LEU A 24 7.61 0.97 -6.64
C LEU A 24 7.24 -0.11 -5.61
N LEU A 25 6.20 0.14 -4.81
CA LEU A 25 5.68 -0.80 -3.80
C LEU A 25 4.60 -1.73 -4.36
N GLY A 26 4.12 -1.51 -5.60
CA GLY A 26 2.96 -2.21 -6.16
C GLY A 26 1.68 -1.97 -5.39
N LEU A 27 1.56 -0.79 -4.77
CA LEU A 27 0.38 -0.34 -4.05
C LEU A 27 -0.47 0.59 -4.93
N GLN A 28 -1.73 0.75 -4.56
CA GLN A 28 -2.60 1.72 -5.20
C GLN A 28 -2.23 3.13 -4.73
N ALA A 29 -2.29 4.11 -5.64
CA ALA A 29 -2.11 5.52 -5.29
C ALA A 29 -3.12 5.94 -4.20
N GLY A 30 -2.62 6.65 -3.19
CA GLY A 30 -3.42 7.11 -2.04
C GLY A 30 -3.61 6.08 -0.93
N GLU A 31 -2.94 4.92 -0.96
CA GLU A 31 -2.94 3.95 0.15
C GLU A 31 -2.67 4.64 1.49
N THR A 32 -3.55 4.45 2.48
CA THR A 32 -3.48 5.10 3.81
C THR A 32 -3.06 4.15 4.91
N ASP A 33 -3.07 2.84 4.66
CA ASP A 33 -2.77 1.85 5.67
C ASP A 33 -1.25 1.73 5.90
N THR A 34 -0.72 2.50 6.86
CA THR A 34 0.70 2.53 7.23
C THR A 34 1.31 1.14 7.42
N PRO A 35 0.76 0.22 8.24
CA PRO A 35 1.35 -1.10 8.41
C PRO A 35 1.39 -1.92 7.11
N ARG A 36 0.44 -1.73 6.20
CA ARG A 36 0.45 -2.35 4.86
C ARG A 36 1.58 -1.79 4.00
N ILE A 37 1.81 -0.48 4.04
CA ILE A 37 2.92 0.19 3.33
C ILE A 37 4.25 -0.35 3.83
N GLU A 38 4.44 -0.39 5.15
CA GLU A 38 5.65 -0.93 5.78
C GLU A 38 5.90 -2.38 5.36
N GLN A 39 4.87 -3.23 5.44
CA GLN A 39 4.97 -4.62 5.02
C GLN A 39 5.44 -4.74 3.57
N GLN A 40 4.82 -4.00 2.64
CA GLN A 40 5.23 -4.05 1.23
C GLN A 40 6.66 -3.58 1.03
N VAL A 41 7.08 -2.50 1.70
CA VAL A 41 8.49 -2.04 1.65
C VAL A 41 9.43 -3.17 2.07
N TYR A 42 9.16 -3.85 3.19
CA TYR A 42 10.02 -4.93 3.68
C TYR A 42 10.09 -6.10 2.70
N GLU A 43 8.96 -6.55 2.15
CA GLU A 43 8.90 -7.60 1.13
C GLU A 43 9.75 -7.22 -0.11
N ARG A 44 9.64 -5.97 -0.58
CA ARG A 44 10.44 -5.47 -1.71
C ARG A 44 11.93 -5.36 -1.38
N MET A 45 12.28 -4.94 -0.16
CA MET A 45 13.67 -4.88 0.28
C MET A 45 14.31 -6.27 0.33
N GLU A 46 13.57 -7.29 0.77
CA GLU A 46 14.06 -8.68 0.75
C GLU A 46 14.34 -9.18 -0.68
N LEU A 47 13.49 -8.83 -1.64
CA LEU A 47 13.73 -9.15 -3.05
C LEU A 47 15.02 -8.50 -3.56
N ALA A 48 15.21 -7.20 -3.29
CA ALA A 48 16.42 -6.48 -3.70
C ALA A 48 17.69 -7.03 -3.04
N ARG A 49 17.62 -7.44 -1.77
CA ARG A 49 18.77 -8.04 -1.04
C ARG A 49 19.34 -9.28 -1.71
N ARG A 50 18.50 -10.09 -2.37
CA ARG A 50 18.94 -11.32 -3.06
C ARG A 50 19.95 -11.05 -4.17
N TYR A 51 19.96 -9.84 -4.73
CA TYR A 51 20.80 -9.47 -5.86
C TYR A 51 22.04 -8.64 -5.48
N GLN A 52 22.22 -8.30 -4.18
CA GLN A 52 23.33 -7.46 -3.72
C GLN A 52 24.72 -7.98 -4.08
N LEU A 53 24.91 -9.31 -4.10
CA LEU A 53 26.20 -9.92 -4.41
C LEU A 53 26.51 -9.95 -5.91
N ILE A 54 25.47 -9.96 -6.76
CA ILE A 54 25.61 -10.07 -8.22
C ILE A 54 25.62 -8.68 -8.86
N HIS A 55 24.79 -7.77 -8.35
CA HIS A 55 24.59 -6.42 -8.87
C HIS A 55 24.51 -5.41 -7.71
N PRO A 56 25.65 -5.08 -7.07
CA PRO A 56 25.67 -4.27 -5.85
C PRO A 56 25.15 -2.85 -6.07
N GLU A 57 25.46 -2.22 -7.20
CA GLU A 57 25.01 -0.84 -7.50
C GLU A 57 23.50 -0.80 -7.70
N ALA A 58 22.96 -1.67 -8.55
CA ALA A 58 21.52 -1.76 -8.80
C ALA A 58 20.72 -2.13 -7.53
N ALA A 59 21.23 -3.06 -6.72
CA ALA A 59 20.58 -3.43 -5.46
C ALA A 59 20.60 -2.27 -4.45
N THR A 60 21.71 -1.52 -4.37
CA THR A 60 21.82 -0.33 -3.52
C THR A 60 20.83 0.75 -3.95
N GLU A 61 20.75 1.01 -5.26
CA GLU A 61 19.80 1.95 -5.83
C GLU A 61 18.35 1.55 -5.52
N ALA A 62 18.01 0.26 -5.69
CA ALA A 62 16.68 -0.26 -5.34
C ALA A 62 16.35 -0.03 -3.86
N MET A 63 17.27 -0.36 -2.94
CA MET A 63 17.07 -0.16 -1.51
C MET A 63 16.92 1.32 -1.13
N ASN A 64 17.72 2.20 -1.71
CA ASN A 64 17.64 3.63 -1.46
C ASN A 64 16.27 4.19 -1.86
N ARG A 65 15.74 3.75 -2.99
CA ARG A 65 14.40 4.16 -3.46
C ARG A 65 13.28 3.60 -2.59
N LEU A 66 13.38 2.34 -2.16
CA LEU A 66 12.42 1.74 -1.22
C LEU A 66 12.43 2.45 0.14
N ALA A 67 13.61 2.87 0.61
CA ALA A 67 13.74 3.65 1.83
C ALA A 67 13.11 5.05 1.68
N GLN A 68 13.32 5.72 0.55
CA GLN A 68 12.65 7.00 0.25
C GLN A 68 11.12 6.84 0.23
N ALA A 69 10.61 5.79 -0.41
CA ALA A 69 9.19 5.48 -0.43
C ALA A 69 8.61 5.30 0.98
N LEU A 70 9.32 4.54 1.82
CA LEU A 70 8.92 4.33 3.21
C LEU A 70 8.81 5.66 3.96
N VAL A 71 9.86 6.48 3.93
CA VAL A 71 9.89 7.77 4.64
C VAL A 71 8.77 8.70 4.14
N CYS A 72 8.57 8.81 2.84
CA CYS A 72 7.52 9.66 2.27
C CYS A 72 6.11 9.18 2.59
N LEU A 73 5.84 7.87 2.55
CA LEU A 73 4.48 7.34 2.66
C LEU A 73 4.04 7.02 4.10
N THR A 74 4.99 6.88 5.03
CA THR A 74 4.71 6.66 6.46
C THR A 74 4.57 7.95 7.25
N ASP A 75 5.18 9.05 6.80
CA ASP A 75 4.97 10.37 7.40
C ASP A 75 3.69 11.01 6.85
N PRO A 76 2.68 11.30 7.70
CA PRO A 76 1.39 11.81 7.23
C PRO A 76 1.48 13.20 6.59
N GLY A 77 2.46 14.03 6.96
CA GLY A 77 2.67 15.35 6.38
C GLY A 77 3.34 15.26 5.01
N ALA A 78 4.45 14.53 4.92
CA ALA A 78 5.17 14.29 3.68
C ALA A 78 4.30 13.56 2.66
N LYS A 79 3.50 12.58 3.10
CA LYS A 79 2.55 11.87 2.26
C LYS A 79 1.49 12.80 1.69
N ALA A 80 0.90 13.69 2.50
CA ALA A 80 -0.12 14.62 2.03
C ALA A 80 0.43 15.60 0.98
N GLU A 81 1.65 16.11 1.19
CA GLU A 81 2.35 16.94 0.21
C GLU A 81 2.69 16.16 -1.06
N TYR A 82 3.14 14.91 -0.91
CA TYR A 82 3.46 14.02 -2.01
C TYR A 82 2.23 13.70 -2.87
N ASP A 83 1.13 13.28 -2.24
CA ASP A 83 -0.15 12.97 -2.89
C ASP A 83 -0.70 14.20 -3.63
N ALA A 84 -0.58 15.39 -3.03
CA ALA A 84 -0.97 16.65 -3.65
C ALA A 84 -0.14 16.99 -4.90
N ALA A 85 1.16 16.66 -4.91
CA ALA A 85 2.03 16.83 -6.06
C ALA A 85 1.83 15.75 -7.13
N LEU A 86 1.43 14.54 -6.73
CA LEU A 86 1.21 13.40 -7.61
C LEU A 86 -0.09 13.51 -8.41
N LEU A 87 -1.06 14.30 -7.93
CA LEU A 87 -2.27 14.68 -8.66
C LEU A 87 -1.95 15.87 -9.58
N PRO A 88 -1.66 15.68 -10.88
CA PRO A 88 -1.57 16.79 -11.81
C PRO A 88 -2.99 17.35 -11.98
N ALA A 89 -3.09 18.62 -12.36
CA ALA A 89 -4.34 19.36 -12.51
C ALA A 89 -5.42 18.69 -13.42
N GLU A 90 -5.11 17.61 -14.15
CA GLU A 90 -6.09 16.81 -14.91
C GLU A 90 -7.20 16.19 -14.04
N ALA A 91 -6.96 15.85 -12.77
CA ALA A 91 -8.00 15.28 -11.91
C ALA A 91 -9.03 16.32 -11.41
N ARG A 92 -8.80 17.62 -11.66
CA ARG A 92 -9.77 18.67 -11.33
C ARG A 92 -10.87 18.86 -12.38
N SER A 93 -10.73 18.29 -13.59
CA SER A 93 -11.62 18.62 -14.72
C SER A 93 -12.63 17.54 -15.11
N SER A 94 -12.70 16.39 -14.40
CA SER A 94 -13.59 15.28 -14.82
C SER A 94 -14.55 14.77 -13.75
N ASN A 95 -14.88 15.58 -12.72
CA ASN A 95 -16.03 15.25 -11.88
C ASN A 95 -16.90 16.43 -11.42
N ILE A 96 -16.91 17.55 -12.17
CA ILE A 96 -17.92 18.59 -12.00
C ILE A 96 -18.66 18.76 -13.33
N THR A 97 -19.54 17.80 -13.66
CA THR A 97 -20.74 18.00 -14.50
C THR A 97 -21.66 16.79 -14.35
N ALA A 98 -22.72 16.98 -13.56
CA ALA A 98 -24.05 16.35 -13.57
C ALA A 98 -24.60 16.41 -12.12
N GLU A 99 -24.83 17.61 -11.60
CA GLU A 99 -26.13 18.33 -11.62
C GLU A 99 -27.12 17.79 -10.55
N PRO A 100 -27.80 18.66 -9.79
CA PRO A 100 -28.44 18.31 -8.53
C PRO A 100 -29.94 18.08 -8.70
N GLU A 101 -30.44 16.88 -8.38
CA GLU A 101 -31.88 16.69 -8.11
C GLU A 101 -32.12 15.78 -6.91
N THR A 102 -32.39 16.44 -5.78
CA THR A 102 -33.55 16.20 -4.91
C THR A 102 -34.40 14.97 -5.23
N ALA A 103 -34.26 13.89 -4.43
CA ALA A 103 -35.40 13.05 -4.06
C ALA A 103 -35.08 12.13 -2.87
N ALA A 104 -35.71 12.46 -1.74
CA ALA A 104 -36.31 11.53 -0.79
C ALA A 104 -35.38 10.60 0.04
N ALA A 105 -35.01 11.13 1.20
CA ALA A 105 -35.25 10.54 2.52
C ALA A 105 -35.68 9.06 2.55
N ARG A 106 -34.78 8.20 3.04
CA ARG A 106 -35.16 7.05 3.85
C ARG A 106 -34.39 7.09 5.16
N SER A 107 -35.09 7.55 6.19
CA SER A 107 -34.70 7.45 7.58
C SER A 107 -34.33 6.01 7.92
N ILE A 108 -33.16 5.80 8.51
CA ILE A 108 -32.80 4.53 9.15
C ILE A 108 -32.65 4.85 10.63
N ASP A 109 -33.59 4.34 11.43
CA ASP A 109 -33.64 4.50 12.88
C ASP A 109 -32.43 3.81 13.56
N PRO A 110 -31.68 4.50 14.44
CA PRO A 110 -30.40 4.03 14.97
C PRO A 110 -30.47 3.09 16.19
N LEU A 111 -31.58 2.38 16.46
CA LEU A 111 -31.76 1.61 17.69
C LEU A 111 -32.37 0.21 17.49
N ALA A 112 -31.76 -0.63 16.64
CA ALA A 112 -32.10 -2.05 16.58
C ALA A 112 -30.91 -2.89 16.10
N VAL A 113 -30.06 -3.30 17.05
CA VAL A 113 -29.30 -4.57 17.12
C VAL A 113 -28.10 -4.36 18.04
N ILE A 114 -28.43 -4.30 19.34
CA ILE A 114 -27.55 -4.83 20.38
C ILE A 114 -27.69 -6.36 20.29
N GLN A 115 -26.61 -7.09 20.58
CA GLN A 115 -26.51 -8.55 20.80
C GLN A 115 -26.22 -9.39 19.53
N ALA A 116 -25.22 -10.27 19.47
CA ALA A 116 -24.26 -10.77 20.44
C ALA A 116 -23.09 -11.44 19.70
N SER A 117 -21.87 -11.31 20.23
CA SER A 117 -20.83 -12.34 20.07
C SER A 117 -21.17 -13.49 21.01
N PRO A 118 -21.14 -14.77 20.59
CA PRO A 118 -19.95 -15.60 20.86
C PRO A 118 -19.78 -16.83 19.94
N TRP A 119 -18.62 -16.96 19.30
CA TRP A 119 -18.08 -18.25 18.84
C TRP A 119 -16.57 -18.05 18.68
N SER A 120 -15.80 -18.19 19.77
CA SER A 120 -15.12 -19.43 20.14
C SER A 120 -15.62 -20.71 19.47
N SER A 121 -14.76 -21.30 18.66
CA SER A 121 -14.51 -22.76 18.66
C SER A 121 -13.02 -22.93 18.35
N ASP A 122 -12.25 -23.41 19.32
CA ASP A 122 -12.07 -24.84 19.60
C ASP A 122 -11.36 -25.51 18.42
N VAL A 123 -10.03 -25.42 18.47
CA VAL A 123 -9.13 -26.28 17.72
C VAL A 123 -8.19 -26.91 18.74
N LEU A 124 -8.45 -28.20 18.97
CA LEU A 124 -7.53 -29.24 19.39
C LEU A 124 -7.25 -29.39 20.90
N ARG A 125 -8.21 -30.04 21.54
CA ARG A 125 -7.98 -31.02 22.61
C ARG A 125 -7.12 -32.19 22.08
N SER A 126 -5.98 -32.46 22.70
CA SER A 126 -5.44 -33.82 22.88
C SER A 126 -4.35 -33.84 23.96
N GLN A 127 -4.70 -34.32 25.16
CA GLN A 127 -3.75 -34.91 26.13
C GLN A 127 -3.61 -36.42 25.82
N PRO A 128 -2.62 -37.13 26.41
CA PRO A 128 -2.87 -37.71 27.74
C PRO A 128 -1.68 -37.63 28.72
N ALA A 129 -2.05 -37.69 30.00
CA ALA A 129 -1.23 -37.77 31.21
C ALA A 129 -0.47 -39.10 31.39
N LEU A 130 0.58 -39.13 32.22
CA LEU A 130 0.61 -39.93 33.47
C LEU A 130 1.94 -39.80 34.26
N VAL A 131 1.76 -39.79 35.59
CA VAL A 131 2.69 -40.15 36.71
C VAL A 131 3.74 -39.13 37.13
#